data_AF-A0A662F6L6-F1
#
_entry.id   AF-A0A662F6L6-F1
#
_cell.length_a   1.000
_cell.length_b   1.000
_cell.length_c   1.000
_cell.angle_alpha   90.00
_cell.angle_beta   90.00
_cell.angle_gamma   90.00
#
_symmetry.space_group_name_H-M   'P 1'
#
loop_
_entity.id
_entity.type
_entity.pdbx_description
1 polymer ?
#
loop_
_entity_poly.entity_id
_entity_poly.type
_entity_poly.pdbx_seq_one_letter_code
_entity_poly.pdbx_strand_id
1 'polypeptide(L)'
;MPDQVSARAKSRRVRDLMLAQQEIVFARNRARIGERVEVLIDARLDEKTWVGRTARQAPDVDPVTYVLGDGLRTGEFVEAEIVGAEGYDLIARPLAEIRRE
;
A
#
# COMPACT_ATOMS: atom_id res chain seq x y z
N MET A 1 -36.24 7.76 -3.66
CA MET A 1 -36.78 7.68 -2.27
C MET A 1 -37.13 9.08 -1.80
N PRO A 2 -38.23 9.26 -1.04
CA PRO A 2 -38.53 10.52 -0.37
C PRO A 2 -37.49 10.87 0.72
N ASP A 3 -37.51 12.12 1.21
CA ASP A 3 -36.70 12.65 2.33
C ASP A 3 -35.18 12.52 2.18
N GLN A 4 -34.68 12.67 0.95
CA GLN A 4 -33.24 12.68 0.71
C GLN A 4 -32.61 13.96 1.25
N VAL A 5 -31.49 13.81 1.96
CA VAL A 5 -30.62 14.94 2.29
C VAL A 5 -30.04 15.56 1.01
N SER A 6 -29.78 16.87 1.06
CA SER A 6 -29.22 17.60 -0.08
C SER A 6 -27.85 17.07 -0.51
N ALA A 7 -27.52 17.20 -1.80
CA ALA A 7 -26.20 16.83 -2.32
C ALA A 7 -25.05 17.49 -1.54
N ARG A 8 -25.21 18.77 -1.16
CA ARG A 8 -24.24 19.50 -0.32
C ARG A 8 -23.99 18.82 1.03
N ALA A 9 -25.04 18.32 1.69
CA ALA A 9 -24.91 17.60 2.95
C ALA A 9 -24.20 16.25 2.75
N LYS A 10 -24.52 15.51 1.68
CA LYS A 10 -23.84 14.24 1.33
C LYS A 10 -22.35 14.46 1.12
N SER A 11 -21.97 15.41 0.25
CA SER A 11 -20.57 15.71 -0.05
C SER A 11 -19.79 16.18 1.18
N ARG A 12 -20.39 16.99 2.05
CA ARG A 12 -19.75 17.41 3.30
C ARG A 12 -19.45 16.20 4.19
N ARG A 13 -20.44 15.35 4.44
CA ARG A 13 -20.28 14.15 5.28
C ARG A 13 -19.23 13.18 4.74
N VAL A 14 -19.19 12.97 3.42
CA VAL A 14 -18.17 12.13 2.78
C VAL A 14 -16.78 12.70 3.02
N ARG A 15 -16.57 14.01 2.83
CA ARG A 15 -15.26 14.63 3.07
C ARG A 15 -14.83 14.50 4.53
N ASP A 16 -15.72 14.85 5.46
CA ASP A 16 -15.42 14.82 6.90
C ASP A 16 -15.08 13.38 7.35
N LEU A 17 -15.82 12.38 6.86
CA LEU A 17 -15.57 10.97 7.13
C LEU A 17 -14.24 10.50 6.54
N MET A 18 -13.94 10.86 5.28
CA MET A 18 -12.70 10.46 4.63
C MET A 18 -11.48 11.07 5.31
N LEU A 19 -11.55 12.32 5.78
CA LEU A 19 -10.47 12.95 6.55
C LEU A 19 -10.22 12.21 7.88
N ALA A 20 -11.28 11.89 8.63
CA ALA A 20 -11.15 11.14 9.87
C ALA A 20 -10.56 9.74 9.65
N GLN A 21 -11.00 9.04 8.61
CA GLN A 21 -10.49 7.71 8.29
C GLN A 21 -9.04 7.74 7.79
N GLN A 22 -8.65 8.78 7.07
CA GLN A 22 -7.28 8.95 6.57
C GLN A 22 -6.28 8.98 7.73
N GLU A 23 -6.58 9.73 8.80
CA GLU A 23 -5.72 9.80 9.98
C GLU A 23 -5.50 8.42 10.61
N ILE A 24 -6.56 7.61 10.70
CA ILE A 24 -6.51 6.24 11.23
C ILE A 24 -5.62 5.35 10.35
N VAL A 25 -5.82 5.37 9.03
CA VAL A 25 -5.03 4.53 8.12
C VAL A 25 -3.56 4.93 8.14
N PHE A 26 -3.26 6.22 8.15
CA PHE A 26 -1.89 6.71 8.16
C PHE A 26 -1.16 6.32 9.46
N ALA A 27 -1.85 6.42 10.60
CA ALA A 27 -1.31 5.95 11.88
C ALA A 27 -1.07 4.43 11.87
N ARG A 28 -2.01 3.64 11.34
CA ARG A 28 -1.86 2.18 11.23
C ARG A 28 -0.71 1.78 10.33
N ASN A 29 -0.57 2.40 9.14
CA ASN A 29 0.52 2.11 8.23
C ASN A 29 1.88 2.45 8.85
N ARG A 30 2.01 3.60 9.54
CA ARG A 30 3.24 3.94 10.28
C ARG A 30 3.57 2.92 11.37
N ALA A 31 2.58 2.40 12.08
CA ALA A 31 2.78 1.38 13.11
C ALA A 31 3.24 0.01 12.55
N ARG A 32 3.13 -0.21 11.24
CA ARG A 32 3.62 -1.42 10.56
C ARG A 32 5.08 -1.34 10.13
N ILE A 33 5.74 -0.20 10.27
CA ILE A 33 7.18 -0.10 9.98
C ILE A 33 7.95 -1.05 10.92
N GLY A 34 8.81 -1.90 10.35
CA GLY A 34 9.51 -2.99 11.01
C GLY A 34 8.79 -4.35 10.95
N GLU A 35 7.55 -4.40 10.45
CA GLU A 35 6.83 -5.66 10.22
C GLU A 35 7.45 -6.41 9.03
N ARG A 36 7.72 -7.70 9.22
CA ARG A 36 8.07 -8.61 8.12
C ARG A 36 6.81 -9.09 7.42
N VAL A 37 6.79 -8.99 6.11
CA VAL A 37 5.65 -9.31 5.26
C VAL A 37 6.10 -10.04 4.01
N GLU A 38 5.27 -10.95 3.53
CA GLU A 38 5.39 -11.49 2.18
C GLU A 38 4.71 -10.53 1.18
N VAL A 39 5.40 -10.22 0.09
CA VAL A 39 4.92 -9.32 -0.97
C VAL A 39 4.91 -10.05 -2.30
N LEU A 40 3.77 -10.08 -2.97
CA LEU A 40 3.66 -10.48 -4.38
C LEU A 40 4.09 -9.32 -5.26
N ILE A 41 5.09 -9.52 -6.11
CA ILE A 41 5.56 -8.50 -7.07
C ILE A 41 4.64 -8.47 -8.29
N ASP A 42 3.97 -7.34 -8.54
CA ASP A 42 3.05 -7.18 -9.67
C ASP A 42 3.75 -6.56 -10.89
N ALA A 43 4.56 -5.51 -10.71
CA ALA A 43 5.20 -4.82 -11.83
C ALA A 43 6.48 -4.09 -11.46
N ARG A 44 7.37 -3.89 -12.44
CA ARG A 44 8.51 -2.98 -12.31
C ARG A 44 8.06 -1.55 -12.56
N LEU A 45 8.38 -0.64 -11.65
CA LEU A 45 8.12 0.80 -11.83
C LEU A 45 9.32 1.50 -12.46
N ASP A 46 10.51 1.26 -11.92
CA ASP A 46 11.78 1.79 -12.42
C ASP A 46 12.94 0.81 -12.18
N GLU A 47 14.19 1.25 -12.33
CA GLU A 47 15.35 0.38 -12.18
C GLU A 47 15.39 -0.37 -10.83
N LYS A 48 15.02 0.30 -9.74
CA LYS A 48 15.15 -0.21 -8.35
C LYS A 48 13.84 -0.25 -7.58
N THR A 49 12.73 0.18 -8.18
CA THR A 49 11.42 0.24 -7.55
C THR A 49 10.45 -0.67 -8.26
N TRP A 50 9.74 -1.46 -7.46
CA TRP A 50 8.71 -2.39 -7.90
C TRP A 50 7.40 -2.10 -7.20
N VAL A 51 6.30 -2.39 -7.87
CA VAL A 51 4.96 -2.38 -7.29
C VAL A 51 4.61 -3.81 -6.91
N GLY A 52 4.11 -3.99 -5.70
CA GLY A 52 3.59 -5.27 -5.23
C GLY A 52 2.49 -5.10 -4.21
N ARG A 53 1.98 -6.22 -3.71
CA ARG A 53 0.89 -6.27 -2.74
C ARG A 53 1.18 -7.31 -1.66
N THR A 54 0.88 -6.94 -0.43
CA THR A 54 0.79 -7.91 0.67
C THR A 54 -0.55 -8.64 0.61
N ALA A 55 -0.69 -9.72 1.38
CA ALA A 55 -1.98 -10.41 1.54
C ALA A 55 -3.14 -9.52 2.04
N ARG A 56 -2.85 -8.30 2.53
CA ARG A 56 -3.85 -7.32 3.00
C ARG A 56 -4.32 -6.35 1.90
N GLN A 57 -3.86 -6.50 0.66
CA GLN A 57 -4.12 -5.56 -0.43
C GLN A 57 -4.74 -6.28 -1.64
N ALA A 58 -6.00 -5.99 -1.92
CA ALA A 58 -6.71 -6.42 -3.11
C ALA A 58 -6.15 -5.72 -4.38
N PRO A 59 -6.10 -6.41 -5.53
CA PRO A 59 -5.70 -5.78 -6.78
C PRO A 59 -6.69 -4.68 -7.18
N ASP A 60 -6.20 -3.64 -7.85
CA ASP A 60 -6.94 -2.50 -8.45
C ASP A 60 -7.74 -1.59 -7.50
N VAL A 61 -8.05 -2.06 -6.29
CA VAL A 61 -8.91 -1.37 -5.33
C VAL A 61 -8.10 -0.81 -4.15
N ASP A 62 -7.20 -1.63 -3.60
CA ASP A 62 -6.41 -1.24 -2.44
C ASP A 62 -5.11 -0.53 -2.84
N PRO A 63 -4.50 0.23 -1.90
CA PRO A 63 -3.18 0.83 -2.09
C PRO A 63 -2.11 -0.24 -2.32
N VAL A 64 -0.94 0.17 -2.79
CA VAL A 64 0.16 -0.74 -3.14
C VAL A 64 1.28 -0.75 -2.11
N THR A 65 2.18 -1.71 -2.23
CA THR A 65 3.46 -1.74 -1.54
C THR A 65 4.56 -1.52 -2.57
N TYR A 66 5.30 -0.43 -2.44
CA TYR A 66 6.52 -0.21 -3.22
C TYR A 66 7.66 -1.03 -2.62
N VAL A 67 8.28 -1.89 -3.43
CA VAL A 67 9.41 -2.71 -3.02
C VAL A 67 10.68 -2.16 -3.64
N LEU A 68 11.61 -1.72 -2.79
CA LEU A 68 12.90 -1.17 -3.22
C LEU A 68 13.94 -2.30 -3.24
N GLY A 69 14.43 -2.65 -4.43
CA GLY A 69 15.39 -3.74 -4.57
C GLY A 69 15.74 -4.08 -6.02
N ASP A 70 16.85 -4.79 -6.16
CA ASP A 70 17.37 -5.30 -7.42
C ASP A 70 17.02 -6.79 -7.57
N GLY A 71 17.00 -7.30 -8.81
CA GLY A 71 16.81 -8.73 -9.09
C GLY A 71 15.39 -9.29 -8.91
N LEU A 72 14.40 -8.46 -8.62
CA LEU A 72 13.00 -8.88 -8.50
C LEU A 72 12.37 -9.20 -9.88
N ARG A 73 11.26 -9.93 -9.88
CA ARG A 73 10.46 -10.29 -11.06
C ARG A 73 8.98 -10.30 -10.74
N THR A 74 8.17 -9.84 -11.69
CA THR A 74 6.71 -9.97 -11.62
C THR A 74 6.28 -11.44 -11.43
N GLY A 75 5.28 -11.64 -10.57
CA GLY A 75 4.66 -12.93 -10.27
C GLY A 75 5.34 -13.71 -9.15
N GLU A 76 6.43 -13.18 -8.56
CA GLU A 76 7.11 -13.85 -7.45
C GLU A 76 6.70 -13.28 -6.09
N PHE A 77 6.79 -14.13 -5.06
CA PHE A 77 6.65 -13.73 -3.67
C PHE A 77 8.02 -13.47 -3.05
N VAL A 78 8.13 -12.39 -2.27
CA VAL A 78 9.36 -11.93 -1.62
C VAL A 78 9.10 -11.63 -0.16
N GLU A 79 9.93 -12.20 0.72
CA GLU A 79 10.00 -11.81 2.12
C GLU A 79 10.67 -10.43 2.25
N ALA A 80 9.94 -9.47 2.79
CA ALA A 80 10.37 -8.08 2.90
C ALA A 80 10.05 -7.50 4.28
N GLU A 81 10.73 -6.43 4.66
CA GLU A 81 10.40 -5.60 5.82
C GLU A 81 9.77 -4.29 5.35
N ILE A 82 8.67 -3.88 5.99
CA ILE A 82 8.10 -2.54 5.77
C ILE A 82 9.05 -1.52 6.40
N VAL A 83 9.66 -0.67 5.58
CA VAL A 83 10.62 0.35 6.02
C VAL A 83 10.04 1.77 6.01
N GLY A 84 8.84 1.92 5.46
CA GLY A 84 8.16 3.22 5.40
C GLY A 84 6.70 3.09 4.99
N ALA A 85 5.99 4.22 5.06
CA ALA A 85 4.63 4.37 4.57
C ALA A 85 4.45 5.79 4.04
N GLU A 86 3.81 5.92 2.87
CA GLU A 86 3.47 7.19 2.25
C GLU A 86 1.96 7.26 2.04
N GLY A 87 1.29 7.94 2.97
CA GLY A 87 -0.16 7.97 3.01
C GLY A 87 -0.75 6.56 3.13
N TYR A 88 -1.41 6.12 2.05
CA TYR A 88 -2.08 4.82 1.99
C TYR A 88 -1.13 3.68 1.57
N ASP A 89 -0.03 4.01 0.90
CA ASP A 89 0.91 3.04 0.37
C ASP A 89 1.99 2.68 1.39
N LEU A 90 2.56 1.49 1.23
CA LEU A 90 3.68 0.99 2.03
C LEU A 90 4.96 1.00 1.22
N ILE A 91 6.10 1.09 1.90
CA ILE A 91 7.43 0.96 1.30
C ILE A 91 8.13 -0.18 2.01
N ALA A 92 8.62 -1.16 1.25
CA ALA A 92 9.27 -2.34 1.76
C ALA A 92 10.63 -2.60 1.09
N ARG A 93 11.50 -3.34 1.78
CA ARG A 93 12.78 -3.85 1.24
C ARG A 93 12.88 -5.35 1.47
N PRO A 94 13.35 -6.13 0.48
CA PRO A 94 13.64 -7.54 0.67
C PRO A 94 14.57 -7.77 1.87
N LEU A 95 14.35 -8.85 2.63
CA LEU A 95 15.17 -9.17 3.81
C LEU A 95 16.61 -9.59 3.45
N ALA A 96 16.84 -9.97 2.20
CA ALA A 96 18.15 -10.32 1.67
C ALA A 96 18.32 -9.76 0.25
N GLU A 97 19.57 -9.54 -0.16
CA GLU A 97 19.87 -9.20 -1.55
C GLU A 97 19.48 -10.35 -2.49
N ILE A 98 18.70 -10.03 -3.51
CA ILE A 98 18.32 -10.99 -4.56
C ILE A 98 19.29 -10.79 -5.72
N ARG A 99 20.26 -11.69 -5.82
CA ARG A 99 21.20 -11.74 -6.94
C ARG A 99 20.73 -12.78 -7.94
N ARG A 100 20.69 -12.41 -9.21
CA ARG A 100 20.39 -13.33 -10.31
C ARG A 100 21.52 -13.31 -11.32
N GLU A 101 21.84 -14.50 -11.83
CA GLU A 101 22.80 -14.74 -12.91
C GLU A 101 22.24 -14.29 -14.27
#